data_AF-A0A257WW90-F1
#
_entry.id   AF-A0A257WW90-F1
#
_cell.length_a   1.000
_cell.length_b   1.000
_cell.length_c   1.000
_cell.angle_alpha   90.00
_cell.angle_beta   90.00
_cell.angle_gamma   90.00
#
_symmetry.space_group_name_H-M   'P 1'
#
loop_
_entity.id
_entity.type
_entity.pdbx_description
1 polymer ?
#
loop_
_entity_poly.entity_id
_entity_poly.type
_entity_poly.pdbx_seq_one_letter_code
_entity_poly.pdbx_strand_id
1 'polypeptide(L)'
;FWHRPIDVAKTLYQFDQKFQHTATGSNHELTRYRGLFRSPSQICEMHLIPDVSKGASSGGETLGSISNINANTSGSNLQSVMEQFWQNHPGTGDNTRERPYSNIYARVTTRSNTFRVHMRAQVITKARSTAADTMDPAKDAILGEYRGSALIERYIDPTDVANPLPDYALTANPLGEKPLDTYYKFRTLESKRFSP
;
A
#
# COMPACT_ATOMS: atom_id res chain seq x y z
N PHE A 1 -2.42 -27.43 -7.92
CA PHE A 1 -2.60 -26.30 -6.98
C PHE A 1 -3.50 -25.26 -7.63
N TRP A 2 -4.46 -24.69 -6.90
CA TRP A 2 -5.39 -23.70 -7.42
C TRP A 2 -4.95 -22.25 -7.12
N HIS A 3 -4.17 -22.06 -6.04
CA HIS A 3 -3.55 -20.79 -5.67
C HIS A 3 -2.03 -20.92 -5.67
N ARG A 4 -1.35 -19.96 -6.34
CA ARG A 4 0.10 -19.82 -6.33
C ARG A 4 0.50 -18.55 -5.56
N PRO A 5 1.58 -18.60 -4.76
CA PRO A 5 2.16 -17.38 -4.22
C PRO A 5 2.75 -16.52 -5.35
N ILE A 6 2.99 -15.25 -5.07
CA ILE A 6 3.59 -14.31 -6.03
C ILE A 6 5.11 -14.48 -5.97
N ASP A 7 5.75 -14.62 -7.13
CA ASP A 7 7.20 -14.50 -7.28
C ASP A 7 7.55 -13.00 -7.25
N VAL A 8 7.94 -12.54 -6.06
CA VAL A 8 8.24 -11.12 -5.80
C VAL A 8 9.38 -10.64 -6.68
N ALA A 9 10.46 -11.41 -6.80
CA ALA A 9 11.63 -11.03 -7.59
C ALA A 9 11.28 -10.85 -9.07
N LYS A 10 10.57 -11.81 -9.67
CA LYS A 10 10.14 -11.70 -11.07
C LYS A 10 9.11 -10.59 -11.30
N THR A 11 8.25 -10.34 -10.31
CA THR A 11 7.30 -9.22 -10.38
C THR A 11 8.03 -7.87 -10.37
N LEU A 12 9.07 -7.73 -9.54
CA LEU A 12 9.87 -6.50 -9.44
C LEU A 12 10.67 -6.20 -10.72
N TYR A 13 11.05 -7.19 -11.52
CA TYR A 13 11.69 -6.92 -12.83
C TYR A 13 10.86 -5.99 -13.72
N GLN A 14 9.53 -6.11 -13.70
CA GLN A 14 8.67 -5.22 -14.46
C GLN A 14 8.70 -3.78 -13.91
N PHE A 15 8.88 -3.62 -12.60
CA PHE A 15 8.98 -2.30 -11.97
C PHE A 15 10.34 -1.66 -12.28
N ASP A 16 11.42 -2.44 -12.22
CA ASP A 16 12.75 -1.98 -12.59
C ASP A 16 12.78 -1.49 -14.05
N GLN A 17 12.22 -2.27 -14.99
CA GLN A 17 12.10 -1.84 -16.38
C GLN A 17 11.30 -0.53 -16.54
N LYS A 18 10.22 -0.41 -15.77
CA LYS A 18 9.39 0.80 -15.76
C LYS A 18 10.15 2.03 -15.27
N PHE A 19 10.94 1.90 -14.21
CA PHE A 19 11.74 2.99 -13.62
C PHE A 19 13.05 3.27 -14.35
N GLN A 20 13.63 2.30 -15.05
CA GLN A 20 14.85 2.51 -15.85
C GLN A 20 14.57 3.29 -17.15
N HIS A 21 13.29 3.52 -17.49
CA HIS A 21 12.85 4.19 -18.72
C HIS A 21 13.39 3.57 -20.01
N THR A 22 13.98 2.36 -19.94
CA THR A 22 14.67 1.73 -21.06
C THR A 22 13.66 1.29 -22.10
N ALA A 23 13.93 1.64 -23.37
CA ALA A 23 13.06 1.27 -24.48
C ALA A 23 13.41 -0.14 -24.97
N THR A 24 12.42 -1.01 -25.08
CA THR A 24 12.56 -2.22 -25.90
C THR A 24 11.29 -2.37 -26.74
N GLY A 25 11.25 -1.70 -27.90
CA GLY A 25 10.17 -1.77 -28.89
C GLY A 25 9.24 -0.55 -28.96
N SER A 26 8.44 -0.50 -30.04
CA SER A 26 7.79 0.72 -30.58
C SER A 26 6.26 0.81 -30.36
N ASN A 27 5.63 -0.15 -29.67
CA ASN A 27 4.15 -0.29 -29.65
C ASN A 27 3.53 0.22 -28.33
N HIS A 28 2.31 0.76 -28.40
CA HIS A 28 1.53 1.32 -27.28
C HIS A 28 1.23 0.32 -26.13
N GLU A 29 1.26 -0.99 -26.39
CA GLU A 29 1.13 -2.00 -25.33
C GLU A 29 2.40 -2.12 -24.47
N LEU A 30 3.57 -1.72 -25.00
CA LEU A 30 4.85 -1.73 -24.29
C LEU A 30 5.06 -0.47 -23.43
N THR A 31 4.27 0.59 -23.63
CA THR A 31 4.36 1.80 -22.78
C THR A 31 3.86 1.60 -21.36
N ARG A 32 3.14 0.50 -21.06
CA ARG A 32 2.75 0.13 -19.68
C ARG A 32 3.98 -0.04 -18.77
N TYR A 33 5.04 -0.63 -19.32
CA TYR A 33 6.31 -0.92 -18.64
C TYR A 33 7.33 0.22 -18.79
N ARG A 34 6.89 1.46 -19.03
CA ARG A 34 7.80 2.61 -19.16
C ARG A 34 7.31 3.79 -18.34
N GLY A 35 8.26 4.58 -17.86
CA GLY A 35 7.97 5.84 -17.19
C GLY A 35 7.46 5.71 -15.77
N LEU A 36 7.44 6.83 -15.07
CA LEU A 36 6.85 6.92 -13.74
C LEU A 36 5.38 6.51 -13.76
N PHE A 37 4.91 5.93 -12.66
CA PHE A 37 3.48 5.74 -12.42
C PHE A 37 2.81 7.12 -12.36
N ARG A 38 1.95 7.43 -13.34
CA ARG A 38 1.15 8.66 -13.40
C ARG A 38 -0.07 8.59 -12.49
N SER A 39 -0.54 7.38 -12.25
CA SER A 39 -1.66 7.07 -11.38
C SER A 39 -1.33 5.79 -10.61
N PRO A 40 -1.74 5.68 -9.33
CA PRO A 40 -1.62 4.44 -8.57
C PRO A 40 -2.30 3.25 -9.26
N SER A 41 -3.31 3.48 -10.11
CA SER A 41 -4.09 2.42 -10.76
C SER A 41 -3.29 1.66 -11.81
N GLN A 42 -2.22 2.28 -12.30
CA GLN A 42 -1.30 1.63 -13.24
C GLN A 42 -0.57 0.44 -12.61
N ILE A 43 -0.59 0.26 -11.28
CA ILE A 43 -0.11 -0.97 -10.64
C ILE A 43 -0.95 -2.19 -11.06
N CYS A 44 -2.24 -1.98 -11.33
CA CYS A 44 -3.17 -3.02 -11.78
C CYS A 44 -2.96 -3.43 -13.24
N GLU A 45 -2.18 -2.65 -13.99
CA GLU A 45 -1.82 -2.95 -15.37
C GLU A 45 -0.55 -3.83 -15.48
N MET A 46 0.14 -4.04 -14.35
CA MET A 46 1.38 -4.83 -14.26
C MET A 46 1.05 -6.24 -13.79
N HIS A 47 1.68 -7.27 -14.35
CA HIS A 47 1.37 -8.65 -13.98
C HIS A 47 1.98 -9.03 -12.63
N LEU A 48 1.19 -9.64 -11.75
CA LEU A 48 1.72 -10.35 -10.59
C LEU A 48 2.17 -11.74 -11.05
N ILE A 49 3.49 -11.98 -11.07
CA ILE A 49 4.05 -13.21 -11.62
C ILE A 49 3.84 -14.35 -10.60
N PRO A 50 3.23 -15.47 -10.99
CA PRO A 50 3.03 -16.60 -10.10
C PRO A 50 4.34 -17.35 -9.86
N ASP A 51 4.55 -17.80 -8.63
CA ASP A 51 5.64 -18.72 -8.31
C ASP A 51 5.33 -20.14 -8.80
N VAL A 52 6.18 -20.59 -9.73
CA VAL A 52 6.11 -21.89 -10.40
C VAL A 52 7.12 -22.90 -9.86
N SER A 53 7.87 -22.56 -8.80
CA SER A 53 8.89 -23.43 -8.18
C SER A 53 8.35 -24.80 -7.73
N LYS A 54 7.06 -24.88 -7.41
CA LYS A 54 6.36 -26.12 -6.99
C LYS A 54 5.91 -27.02 -8.16
N GLY A 55 6.41 -26.78 -9.37
CA GLY A 55 6.04 -27.55 -10.56
C GLY A 55 4.66 -27.21 -11.10
N ALA A 56 4.10 -28.08 -11.95
CA ALA A 56 2.88 -27.82 -12.71
C ALA A 56 1.64 -27.82 -11.80
N SER A 57 0.72 -26.91 -12.05
CA SER A 57 -0.64 -26.97 -11.53
C SER A 57 -1.49 -27.81 -12.47
N SER A 58 -2.69 -28.13 -12.01
CA SER A 58 -3.68 -28.89 -12.78
C SER A 58 -4.17 -28.17 -14.05
N GLY A 59 -3.70 -26.93 -14.31
CA GLY A 59 -4.02 -26.11 -15.47
C GLY A 59 -3.15 -26.38 -16.70
N GLY A 60 -2.09 -27.18 -16.61
CA GLY A 60 -1.30 -27.58 -17.78
C GLY A 60 -0.40 -26.48 -18.34
N GLU A 61 0.01 -25.52 -17.52
CA GLU A 61 0.87 -24.43 -17.97
C GLU A 61 2.27 -24.87 -18.41
N THR A 62 2.80 -24.20 -19.43
CA THR A 62 4.20 -24.32 -19.83
C THR A 62 5.09 -23.60 -18.83
N LEU A 63 5.44 -24.29 -17.73
CA LEU A 63 6.28 -23.77 -16.65
C LEU A 63 7.60 -23.16 -17.13
N GLY A 64 8.18 -23.70 -18.20
CA GLY A 64 9.43 -23.20 -18.77
C GLY A 64 9.35 -21.72 -19.15
N SER A 65 8.23 -21.27 -19.71
CA SER A 65 8.05 -19.88 -20.13
C SER A 65 8.04 -18.91 -18.94
N ILE A 66 7.39 -19.28 -17.82
CA ILE A 66 7.30 -18.44 -16.62
C ILE A 66 8.61 -18.49 -15.81
N SER A 67 9.23 -19.67 -15.73
CA SER A 67 10.52 -19.84 -15.05
C SER A 67 11.64 -19.04 -15.70
N ASN A 68 11.58 -18.85 -17.02
CA ASN A 68 12.60 -18.12 -17.80
C ASN A 68 12.44 -16.59 -17.76
N ILE A 69 11.38 -16.05 -17.14
CA ILE A 69 11.23 -14.60 -16.94
C ILE A 69 12.38 -14.10 -16.07
N ASN A 70 13.11 -13.11 -16.59
CA ASN A 70 14.27 -12.48 -15.97
C ASN A 70 14.23 -10.95 -16.19
N ALA A 71 15.19 -10.23 -15.60
CA ALA A 71 15.25 -8.77 -15.66
C ALA A 71 15.28 -8.18 -17.09
N ASN A 72 15.72 -8.95 -18.08
CA ASN A 72 15.81 -8.53 -19.48
C ASN A 72 14.63 -9.01 -20.35
N THR A 73 13.65 -9.73 -19.78
CA THR A 73 12.47 -10.17 -20.53
C THR A 73 11.66 -8.97 -20.99
N SER A 74 11.47 -8.81 -22.30
CA SER A 74 10.72 -7.67 -22.85
C SER A 74 9.25 -7.71 -22.42
N GLY A 75 8.62 -6.54 -22.29
CA GLY A 75 7.21 -6.44 -21.90
C GLY A 75 6.24 -7.20 -22.82
N SER A 76 6.55 -7.32 -24.12
CA SER A 76 5.73 -8.08 -25.08
C SER A 76 5.83 -9.58 -24.88
N ASN A 77 7.04 -10.08 -24.59
CA ASN A 77 7.24 -11.49 -24.25
C ASN A 77 6.55 -11.82 -22.94
N LEU A 78 6.72 -10.97 -21.91
CA LEU A 78 6.07 -11.15 -20.62
C LEU A 78 4.54 -11.15 -20.74
N GLN A 79 3.97 -10.24 -21.52
CA GLN A 79 2.53 -10.21 -21.80
C GLN A 79 2.06 -11.53 -22.44
N SER A 80 2.79 -12.03 -23.45
CA SER A 80 2.44 -13.29 -24.12
C SER A 80 2.50 -14.49 -23.18
N VAL A 81 3.54 -14.57 -22.33
CA VAL A 81 3.69 -15.64 -21.33
C VAL A 81 2.56 -15.60 -20.30
N MET A 82 2.23 -14.40 -19.80
CA MET A 82 1.17 -14.23 -18.80
C MET A 82 -0.22 -14.47 -19.40
N GLU A 83 -0.46 -14.09 -20.66
CA GLU A 83 -1.69 -14.39 -21.36
C GLU A 83 -1.91 -15.91 -21.50
N GLN A 84 -0.88 -16.65 -21.94
CA GLN A 84 -0.94 -18.12 -21.99
C GLN A 84 -1.16 -18.74 -20.60
N PHE A 85 -0.53 -18.20 -19.56
CA PHE A 85 -0.75 -18.68 -18.20
C PHE A 85 -2.22 -18.52 -17.78
N TRP A 86 -2.81 -17.35 -18.00
CA TRP A 86 -4.21 -17.08 -17.63
C TRP A 86 -5.23 -17.80 -18.51
N GLN A 87 -4.93 -18.05 -19.79
CA GLN A 87 -5.76 -18.90 -20.66
C GLN A 87 -5.86 -20.34 -20.14
N ASN A 88 -4.78 -20.86 -19.57
CA ASN A 88 -4.72 -22.20 -18.95
C ASN A 88 -5.23 -22.21 -17.49
N HIS A 89 -5.44 -21.03 -16.90
CA HIS A 89 -6.00 -20.84 -15.56
C HIS A 89 -7.20 -19.89 -15.58
N PRO A 90 -8.26 -20.21 -16.35
CA PRO A 90 -9.45 -19.38 -16.37
C PRO A 90 -10.08 -19.40 -14.97
N GLY A 91 -10.01 -18.27 -14.27
CA GLY A 91 -10.59 -18.15 -12.94
C GLY A 91 -12.10 -18.38 -13.01
N THR A 92 -12.61 -19.37 -12.28
CA THR A 92 -14.06 -19.63 -12.18
C THR A 92 -14.80 -18.62 -11.30
N GLY A 93 -14.12 -17.56 -10.83
CA GLY A 93 -14.69 -16.46 -10.07
C GLY A 93 -14.17 -15.12 -10.60
N ASP A 94 -15.09 -14.25 -11.00
CA ASP A 94 -14.84 -12.95 -11.66
C ASP A 94 -13.77 -12.11 -10.92
N ASN A 95 -13.75 -12.16 -9.59
CA ASN A 95 -12.87 -11.31 -8.76
C ASN A 95 -11.57 -11.98 -8.26
N THR A 96 -11.31 -13.27 -8.52
CA THR A 96 -10.16 -13.95 -7.89
C THR A 96 -8.81 -13.49 -8.45
N ARG A 97 -8.75 -13.14 -9.74
CA ARG A 97 -7.53 -12.64 -10.39
C ARG A 97 -7.13 -11.25 -9.86
N GLU A 98 -8.13 -10.43 -9.54
CA GLU A 98 -7.93 -9.01 -9.24
C GLU A 98 -7.81 -8.73 -7.72
N ARG A 99 -8.21 -9.70 -6.89
CA ARG A 99 -8.14 -9.60 -5.43
C ARG A 99 -6.77 -9.17 -4.88
N PRO A 100 -5.61 -9.68 -5.36
CA PRO A 100 -4.31 -9.22 -4.86
C PRO A 100 -4.06 -7.73 -5.12
N TYR A 101 -4.53 -7.20 -6.26
CA TYR A 101 -4.38 -5.78 -6.58
C TYR A 101 -5.21 -4.89 -5.65
N SER A 102 -6.36 -5.34 -5.17
CA SER A 102 -7.13 -4.60 -4.16
C SER A 102 -6.32 -4.33 -2.89
N ASN A 103 -5.49 -5.29 -2.47
CA ASN A 103 -4.63 -5.14 -1.29
C ASN A 103 -3.40 -4.27 -1.54
N ILE A 104 -2.88 -4.24 -2.77
CA ILE A 104 -1.69 -3.46 -3.15
C ILE A 104 -2.07 -2.01 -3.48
N TYR A 105 -3.20 -1.81 -4.17
CA TYR A 105 -3.65 -0.52 -4.66
C TYR A 105 -3.75 0.53 -3.54
N ALA A 106 -4.40 0.18 -2.43
CA ALA A 106 -4.52 1.07 -1.27
C ALA A 106 -3.17 1.42 -0.61
N ARG A 107 -2.12 0.62 -0.85
CA ARG A 107 -0.77 0.84 -0.29
C ARG A 107 0.09 1.70 -1.21
N VAL A 108 -0.12 1.65 -2.52
CA VAL A 108 0.57 2.52 -3.48
C VAL A 108 -0.09 3.88 -3.65
N THR A 109 -1.39 4.00 -3.34
CA THR A 109 -2.03 5.31 -3.22
C THR A 109 -1.47 6.05 -2.02
N THR A 110 -1.26 7.36 -2.15
CA THR A 110 -0.99 8.23 -1.00
C THR A 110 -2.15 8.14 -0.03
N ARG A 111 -1.98 7.33 1.02
CA ARG A 111 -2.89 7.31 2.17
C ARG A 111 -3.01 8.75 2.66
N SER A 112 -4.23 9.27 2.81
CA SER A 112 -4.45 10.68 3.18
C SER A 112 -3.47 11.07 4.29
N ASN A 113 -2.61 12.04 4.01
CA ASN A 113 -1.62 12.48 4.99
C ASN A 113 -2.21 13.54 5.91
N THR A 114 -3.34 14.14 5.55
CA THR A 114 -3.97 15.19 6.34
C THR A 114 -5.30 14.68 6.92
N PHE A 115 -5.47 14.88 8.22
CA PHE A 115 -6.63 14.49 8.99
C PHE A 115 -7.15 15.68 9.79
N ARG A 116 -8.44 15.97 9.72
CA ARG A 116 -9.06 16.96 10.59
C ARG A 116 -9.76 16.26 11.74
N VAL A 117 -9.20 16.41 12.94
CA VAL A 117 -9.75 15.83 14.17
C VAL A 117 -10.60 16.88 14.87
N HIS A 118 -11.88 16.58 15.06
CA HIS A 118 -12.80 17.40 15.85
C HIS A 118 -12.82 16.92 17.29
N MET A 119 -12.63 17.83 18.25
CA MET A 119 -12.51 17.47 19.67
C MET A 119 -13.32 18.40 20.58
N ARG A 120 -13.81 17.82 21.68
CA ARG A 120 -14.44 18.50 22.80
C ARG A 120 -13.76 18.01 24.07
N ALA A 121 -13.11 18.90 24.81
CA ALA A 121 -12.52 18.61 26.10
C ALA A 121 -13.26 19.43 27.17
N GLN A 122 -13.66 18.78 28.25
CA GLN A 122 -14.45 19.39 29.32
C GLN A 122 -13.75 19.18 30.66
N VAL A 123 -13.66 20.24 31.46
CA VAL A 123 -13.24 20.15 32.85
C VAL A 123 -14.49 19.94 33.69
N ILE A 124 -14.50 18.85 34.46
CA ILE A 124 -15.66 18.43 35.25
C ILE A 124 -15.32 18.60 36.74
N THR A 125 -16.24 19.19 37.50
CA THR A 125 -16.22 19.21 38.95
C THR A 125 -17.23 18.21 39.48
N LYS A 126 -16.77 17.29 40.32
CA LYS A 126 -17.60 16.20 40.86
C LYS A 126 -18.57 16.69 41.93
N ALA A 127 -19.79 16.15 41.89
CA ALA A 127 -20.74 16.31 42.98
C ALA A 127 -20.33 15.49 44.21
N ARG A 128 -20.48 16.07 45.40
CA ARG A 128 -20.20 15.41 46.68
C ARG A 128 -21.02 14.14 46.93
N SER A 129 -22.14 13.97 46.23
CA SER A 129 -23.08 12.85 46.35
C SER A 129 -22.87 11.74 45.31
N THR A 130 -21.79 11.79 44.54
CA THR A 130 -21.49 10.80 43.47
C THR A 130 -20.16 10.10 43.73
N ALA A 131 -20.04 8.85 43.29
CA ALA A 131 -18.79 8.10 43.37
C ALA A 131 -17.70 8.76 42.51
N ALA A 132 -16.44 8.67 42.95
CA ALA A 132 -15.32 9.35 42.30
C ALA A 132 -14.96 8.78 40.93
N ASP A 133 -15.28 7.52 40.67
CA ASP A 133 -14.99 6.76 39.45
C ASP A 133 -16.11 6.85 38.39
N THR A 134 -17.24 7.49 38.73
CA THR A 134 -18.43 7.52 37.88
C THR A 134 -18.79 8.97 37.54
N MET A 135 -18.97 9.27 36.25
CA MET A 135 -19.43 10.58 35.78
C MET A 135 -20.96 10.58 35.67
N ASP A 136 -21.62 11.51 36.37
CA ASP A 136 -23.07 11.69 36.37
C ASP A 136 -23.41 13.06 35.75
N PRO A 137 -23.88 13.13 34.49
CA PRO A 137 -24.16 14.38 33.81
C PRO A 137 -25.23 15.26 34.47
N ALA A 138 -26.09 14.69 35.32
CA ALA A 138 -27.16 15.42 35.98
C ALA A 138 -26.70 16.09 37.29
N LYS A 139 -25.57 15.63 37.86
CA LYS A 139 -25.07 16.10 39.16
C LYS A 139 -23.71 16.77 39.06
N ASP A 140 -22.86 16.30 38.16
CA ASP A 140 -21.53 16.88 37.95
C ASP A 140 -21.62 18.18 37.15
N ALA A 141 -20.80 19.16 37.53
CA ALA A 141 -20.77 20.45 36.87
C ALA A 141 -19.62 20.53 35.86
N ILE A 142 -19.91 21.02 34.64
CA ILE A 142 -18.88 21.33 33.65
C ILE A 142 -18.38 22.75 33.93
N LEU A 143 -17.14 22.87 34.40
CA LEU A 143 -16.55 24.15 34.83
C LEU A 143 -15.94 24.92 33.66
N GLY A 144 -15.54 24.19 32.63
CA GLY A 144 -14.97 24.77 31.43
C GLY A 144 -14.99 23.80 30.27
N GLU A 145 -14.98 24.35 29.06
CA GLU A 145 -15.04 23.55 27.86
C GLU A 145 -14.18 24.15 26.75
N TYR A 146 -13.44 23.27 26.10
CA TYR A 146 -12.75 23.51 24.86
C TYR A 146 -13.47 22.74 23.75
N ARG A 147 -13.92 23.43 22.71
CA ARG A 147 -14.35 22.85 21.45
C ARG A 147 -13.44 23.33 20.34
N GLY A 148 -13.04 22.45 19.46
CA GLY A 148 -12.19 22.84 18.35
C GLY A 148 -11.92 21.72 17.36
N SER A 149 -11.06 22.02 16.41
CA SER A 149 -10.51 21.04 15.50
C SER A 149 -9.02 21.26 15.31
N ALA A 150 -8.27 20.17 15.21
CA ALA A 150 -6.86 20.18 14.84
C ALA A 150 -6.70 19.55 13.45
N LEU A 151 -5.96 20.21 12.57
CA LEU A 151 -5.50 19.63 11.31
C LEU A 151 -4.15 18.95 11.58
N ILE A 152 -4.15 17.62 11.54
CA ILE A 152 -2.98 16.80 11.79
C ILE A 152 -2.46 16.29 10.45
N GLU A 153 -1.18 16.46 10.21
CA GLU A 153 -0.48 15.89 9.07
C GLU A 153 0.45 14.77 9.52
N ARG A 154 0.42 13.66 8.78
CA ARG A 154 1.39 12.58 8.85
C ARG A 154 2.48 12.82 7.80
N TYR A 155 3.73 12.77 8.23
CA TYR A 155 4.88 12.97 7.35
C TYR A 155 6.02 12.01 7.69
N ILE A 156 6.95 11.85 6.76
CA ILE A 156 8.23 11.18 6.98
C ILE A 156 9.30 12.25 6.93
N ASP A 157 10.21 12.23 7.88
CA ASP A 157 11.37 13.11 7.92
C ASP A 157 12.58 12.36 7.34
N PRO A 158 13.02 12.67 6.11
CA PRO A 158 14.16 11.99 5.50
C PRO A 158 15.50 12.37 6.14
N THR A 159 15.53 13.38 7.00
CA THR A 159 16.74 13.88 7.67
C THR A 159 16.88 13.37 9.11
N ASP A 160 15.96 12.53 9.59
CA ASP A 160 16.00 11.97 10.93
C ASP A 160 17.15 10.96 11.09
N VAL A 161 18.22 11.40 11.75
CA VAL A 161 19.39 10.55 12.07
C VAL A 161 19.11 9.53 13.18
N ALA A 162 18.09 9.73 14.01
CA ALA A 162 17.76 8.82 15.11
C ALA A 162 16.95 7.61 14.62
N ASN A 163 16.14 7.79 13.57
CA ASN A 163 15.39 6.73 12.91
C ASN A 163 15.52 6.84 11.38
N PRO A 164 16.70 6.56 10.81
CA PRO A 164 16.93 6.69 9.38
C PRO A 164 16.03 5.72 8.61
N LEU A 165 15.43 6.22 7.53
CA LEU A 165 14.64 5.40 6.63
C LEU A 165 15.57 4.41 5.90
N PRO A 166 15.36 3.09 6.02
CA PRO A 166 16.17 2.12 5.32
C PRO A 166 15.89 2.20 3.81
N ASP A 167 16.92 1.91 3.01
CA ASP A 167 16.73 1.73 1.58
C ASP A 167 16.15 0.34 1.29
N TYR A 168 14.82 0.28 1.17
CA TYR A 168 14.10 -0.96 0.89
C TYR A 168 14.47 -1.60 -0.46
N ALA A 169 15.14 -0.88 -1.37
CA ALA A 169 15.59 -1.43 -2.65
C ALA A 169 16.95 -2.13 -2.55
N LEU A 170 17.78 -1.77 -1.56
CA LEU A 170 19.13 -2.32 -1.39
C LEU A 170 19.21 -3.45 -0.34
N THR A 171 18.17 -3.62 0.49
CA THR A 171 18.15 -4.73 1.48
C THR A 171 17.93 -6.09 0.80
N ALA A 172 18.75 -7.09 1.15
CA ALA A 172 18.62 -8.47 0.66
C ALA A 172 17.30 -9.17 1.07
N ASN A 173 16.64 -8.71 2.13
CA ASN A 173 15.32 -9.16 2.57
C ASN A 173 14.43 -7.94 2.92
N PRO A 174 13.79 -7.30 1.93
CA PRO A 174 12.95 -6.12 2.17
C PRO A 174 11.71 -6.42 3.02
N LEU A 175 11.29 -7.69 3.11
CA LEU A 175 10.18 -8.12 3.96
C LEU A 175 10.58 -8.28 5.43
N GLY A 176 11.89 -8.31 5.73
CA GLY A 176 12.42 -8.33 7.09
C GLY A 176 12.63 -6.93 7.68
N GLU A 177 12.55 -5.89 6.85
CA GLU A 177 12.68 -4.50 7.30
C GLU A 177 11.43 -4.04 8.05
N LYS A 178 11.62 -3.05 8.94
CA LYS A 178 10.49 -2.43 9.64
C LYS A 178 9.53 -1.81 8.63
N PRO A 179 8.21 -1.94 8.81
CA PRO A 179 7.26 -1.31 7.90
C PRO A 179 7.37 0.22 7.97
N LEU A 180 7.04 0.88 6.84
CA LEU A 180 7.04 2.34 6.70
C LEU A 180 6.24 3.06 7.79
N ASP A 181 5.20 2.39 8.32
CA ASP A 181 4.36 2.88 9.41
C ASP A 181 5.16 3.28 10.68
N THR A 182 6.34 2.68 10.89
CA THR A 182 7.22 2.96 12.04
C THR A 182 7.93 4.32 11.92
N TYR A 183 8.08 4.83 10.70
CA TYR A 183 8.83 6.07 10.42
C TYR A 183 7.91 7.29 10.30
N TYR A 184 6.60 7.10 10.36
CA TYR A 184 5.65 8.20 10.30
C TYR A 184 5.65 9.01 11.58
N LYS A 185 5.81 10.33 11.41
CA LYS A 185 5.62 11.34 12.45
C LYS A 185 4.32 12.08 12.20
N PHE A 186 3.75 12.64 13.25
CA PHE A 186 2.55 13.48 13.16
C PHE A 186 2.89 14.88 13.65
N ARG A 187 2.40 15.89 12.93
CA ARG A 187 2.47 17.29 13.35
C ARG A 187 1.10 17.94 13.21
N THR A 188 0.82 18.90 14.09
CA THR A 188 -0.37 19.74 13.98
C THR A 188 -0.04 20.93 13.09
N LEU A 189 -0.78 21.09 11.99
CA LEU A 189 -0.64 22.23 11.08
C LEU A 189 -1.49 23.41 11.52
N GLU A 190 -2.71 23.13 11.97
CA GLU A 190 -3.69 24.14 12.34
C GLU A 190 -4.45 23.68 13.59
N SER A 191 -4.72 24.62 14.50
CA SER A 191 -5.64 24.41 15.61
C SER A 191 -6.66 25.53 15.61
N LYS A 192 -7.93 25.17 15.45
CA LYS A 192 -9.06 26.09 15.43
C LYS A 192 -9.94 25.84 16.64
N ARG A 193 -10.08 26.84 17.51
CA ARG A 193 -11.07 26.82 18.59
C ARG A 193 -12.41 27.30 18.05
N PHE A 194 -13.49 26.63 18.42
CA PHE A 194 -14.84 27.10 18.22
C PHE A 194 -15.26 27.86 19.49
N SER A 195 -15.24 29.20 19.42
CA SER A 195 -15.90 30.05 20.42
C SER A 195 -17.32 30.33 19.93
N PRO A 196 -18.34 30.19 20.79
CA PRO A 196 -19.65 30.79 20.53
C PRO A 196 -19.53 32.31 20.39
#